data_AF-A0A3M0YUM5-F1
#
_entry.id   AF-A0A3M0YUM5-F1
#
_cell.length_a   1.000
_cell.length_b   1.000
_cell.length_c   1.000
_cell.angle_alpha   90.00
_cell.angle_beta   90.00
_cell.angle_gamma   90.00
#
_symmetry.space_group_name_H-M   'P 1'
#
loop_
_entity.id
_entity.type
_entity.pdbx_description
1 polymer ?
#
loop_
_entity_poly.entity_id
_entity_poly.type
_entity_poly.pdbx_seq_one_letter_code
_entity_poly.pdbx_strand_id
1 'polypeptide(L)'
;GSGDGQEGDVTGKEPVHAPDGTGQGGAGSGEGAEHDVSSDAYELGRILTEKFQLPNLQDKGKKRSLTRYNYDLTNRNRGEGQVIDKKDTLKQIIKTNIGLGIIDGPEGLDPSRFIVAKRDLVYRVLAQEQDYESQAMVFFLRDYSGSMYGPPTEAIVSQHILIYTWLMYQYQKQVETRFIVHDTEAKEVPDFYTYAQASVAGGTQVCAALELVHKIVTEENLAQDYNLYIFYGGDGDDWDSDGKKSLQYLQEILTYANRVAFVIARPNRTLSNLERYLKNSELLEKHPKLLRMDTVQAPAEEEELIESLKRIIS
;
A
#
# COMPACT_ATOMS: atom_id res chain seq x y z
N GLY A 1 0.79 55.81 -0.51
CA GLY A 1 1.32 56.09 -1.87
C GLY A 1 0.41 55.41 -2.85
N SER A 2 -0.11 56.17 -3.80
CA SER A 2 -0.98 55.70 -4.88
C SER A 2 -0.26 54.69 -5.78
N GLY A 3 -0.99 53.66 -6.22
CA GLY A 3 -0.56 52.74 -7.28
C GLY A 3 -1.67 51.74 -7.59
N ASP A 4 -2.19 51.79 -8.82
CA ASP A 4 -3.21 50.92 -9.40
C ASP A 4 -2.74 49.46 -9.52
N GLY A 5 -3.67 48.51 -9.34
CA GLY A 5 -3.50 47.11 -9.70
C GLY A 5 -4.79 46.53 -10.28
N GLN A 6 -4.73 46.05 -11.52
CA GLN A 6 -5.81 45.34 -12.22
C GLN A 6 -5.87 43.85 -11.82
N GLU A 7 -7.03 43.23 -12.03
CA GLU A 7 -7.26 41.78 -11.88
C GLU A 7 -6.34 40.98 -12.82
N GLY A 8 -5.57 40.02 -12.27
CA GLY A 8 -4.91 39.01 -13.10
C GLY A 8 -3.59 38.37 -12.63
N ASP A 9 -2.96 38.80 -11.52
CA ASP A 9 -1.67 38.23 -11.12
C ASP A 9 -1.74 37.19 -9.99
N VAL A 10 -1.16 36.02 -10.29
CA VAL A 10 -1.01 34.85 -9.41
C VAL A 10 0.18 35.05 -8.50
N THR A 11 -0.06 35.32 -7.22
CA THR A 11 1.00 35.38 -6.19
C THR A 11 0.99 34.09 -5.35
N GLY A 12 2.17 33.49 -5.22
CA GLY A 12 2.42 32.16 -4.65
C GLY A 12 1.89 31.94 -3.23
N LYS A 13 1.49 30.69 -2.97
CA LYS A 13 1.13 30.20 -1.64
C LYS A 13 2.41 29.99 -0.81
N GLU A 14 2.60 30.84 0.20
CA GLU A 14 3.52 30.54 1.31
C GLU A 14 2.95 29.42 2.21
N PRO A 15 3.81 28.54 2.75
CA PRO A 15 3.40 27.48 3.66
C PRO A 15 3.00 28.04 5.03
N VAL A 16 1.77 27.77 5.43
CA VAL A 16 1.22 28.12 6.73
C VAL A 16 1.69 27.10 7.77
N HIS A 17 2.80 27.41 8.44
CA HIS A 17 2.96 27.43 9.90
C HIS A 17 4.45 27.38 10.30
N ALA A 18 4.92 28.46 10.91
CA ALA A 18 6.06 28.47 11.82
C ALA A 18 5.54 28.48 13.27
N PRO A 19 6.30 27.94 14.23
CA PRO A 19 5.86 27.74 15.61
C PRO A 19 6.10 29.02 16.43
N ASP A 20 5.13 29.43 17.23
CA ASP A 20 5.34 30.45 18.28
C ASP A 20 4.95 29.88 19.64
N GLY A 21 5.87 30.09 20.58
CA GLY A 21 5.84 29.53 21.91
C GLY A 21 5.17 30.38 22.98
N THR A 22 4.83 29.67 24.05
CA THR A 22 4.84 30.06 25.47
C THR A 22 3.98 31.24 25.94
N GLY A 23 2.95 30.89 26.73
CA GLY A 23 2.16 31.81 27.57
C GLY A 23 1.31 31.06 28.60
N GLN A 24 1.97 30.58 29.66
CA GLN A 24 1.54 30.25 31.03
C GLN A 24 0.04 30.38 31.44
N GLY A 25 -0.50 29.31 32.04
CA GLY A 25 -1.51 29.41 33.11
C GLY A 25 -2.72 28.47 32.99
N GLY A 26 -2.76 27.41 33.81
CA GLY A 26 -3.98 26.66 34.07
C GLY A 26 -3.75 25.17 34.36
N ALA A 27 -3.46 24.83 35.62
CA ALA A 27 -3.58 23.46 36.09
C ALA A 27 -5.06 23.06 36.08
N GLY A 28 -5.41 22.01 35.34
CA GLY A 28 -6.78 21.50 35.24
C GLY A 28 -6.84 20.16 34.53
N SER A 29 -6.83 19.09 35.34
CA SER A 29 -7.43 17.78 35.09
C SER A 29 -7.10 17.03 33.79
N GLY A 30 -6.08 16.18 33.89
CA GLY A 30 -6.13 14.75 33.51
C GLY A 30 -6.88 14.39 32.24
N GLU A 31 -6.24 14.64 31.09
CA GLU A 31 -6.43 13.87 29.86
C GLU A 31 -5.98 12.41 30.10
N GLY A 32 -6.84 11.47 29.73
CA GLY A 32 -6.54 10.04 29.82
C GLY A 32 -7.60 9.23 29.11
N ALA A 33 -7.78 9.48 27.81
CA ALA A 33 -8.63 8.64 26.96
C ALA A 33 -8.28 8.68 25.45
N GLU A 34 -7.40 9.58 24.98
CA GLU A 34 -7.04 9.66 23.55
C GLU A 34 -5.71 8.97 23.19
N HIS A 35 -4.95 8.47 24.17
CA HIS A 35 -3.60 7.93 23.93
C HIS A 35 -3.50 6.40 23.82
N ASP A 36 -4.57 5.63 24.07
CA ASP A 36 -4.50 4.16 24.09
C ASP A 36 -4.66 3.55 22.68
N VAL A 37 -5.68 3.98 21.94
CA VAL A 37 -6.06 3.35 20.66
C VAL A 37 -4.99 3.50 19.57
N SER A 38 -4.24 4.61 19.59
CA SER A 38 -3.16 4.87 18.63
C SER A 38 -1.92 4.00 18.90
N SER A 39 -1.62 3.74 20.18
CA SER A 39 -0.48 2.90 20.58
C SER A 39 -0.72 1.44 20.20
N ASP A 40 -1.91 0.93 20.49
CA ASP A 40 -2.29 -0.45 20.20
C ASP A 40 -2.31 -0.74 18.69
N ALA A 41 -2.92 0.13 17.89
CA ALA A 41 -2.93 -0.01 16.44
C ALA A 41 -1.52 0.04 15.84
N TYR A 42 -0.65 0.89 16.36
CA TYR A 42 0.74 1.00 15.90
C TYR A 42 1.56 -0.26 16.25
N GLU A 43 1.40 -0.80 17.46
CA GLU A 43 2.05 -2.04 17.87
C GLU A 43 1.57 -3.25 17.04
N LEU A 44 0.26 -3.35 16.80
CA LEU A 44 -0.32 -4.36 15.93
C LEU A 44 0.21 -4.25 14.50
N GLY A 45 0.21 -3.05 13.93
CA GLY A 45 0.78 -2.79 12.61
C GLY A 45 2.25 -3.24 12.50
N ARG A 46 3.06 -2.97 13.53
CA ARG A 46 4.47 -3.42 13.59
C ARG A 46 4.60 -4.94 13.64
N ILE A 47 3.85 -5.60 14.52
CA ILE A 47 3.87 -7.07 14.68
C ILE A 47 3.44 -7.76 13.38
N LEU A 48 2.44 -7.22 12.70
CA LEU A 48 1.96 -7.73 11.42
C LEU A 48 3.00 -7.48 10.30
N THR A 49 3.63 -6.32 10.27
CA THR A 49 4.65 -5.98 9.24
C THR A 49 5.86 -6.91 9.28
N GLU A 50 6.31 -7.33 10.47
CA GLU A 50 7.40 -8.31 10.59
C GLU A 50 7.01 -9.68 10.00
N LYS A 51 5.71 -9.99 9.94
CA LYS A 51 5.17 -11.30 9.55
C LYS A 51 4.65 -11.35 8.11
N PHE A 52 4.34 -10.20 7.49
CA PHE A 52 3.55 -10.14 6.25
C PHE A 52 4.13 -9.21 5.18
N GLN A 53 3.85 -9.59 3.92
CA GLN A 53 4.04 -8.75 2.74
C GLN A 53 2.88 -9.03 1.77
N LEU A 54 2.49 -8.02 0.99
CA LEU A 54 1.49 -8.18 -0.06
C LEU A 54 1.95 -9.20 -1.11
N PRO A 55 1.15 -10.27 -1.36
CA PRO A 55 1.53 -11.32 -2.29
C PRO A 55 1.37 -10.86 -3.74
N ASN A 56 2.20 -11.40 -4.64
CA ASN A 56 2.13 -11.11 -6.08
C ASN A 56 2.25 -9.62 -6.42
N LEU A 57 2.95 -8.82 -5.61
CA LEU A 57 3.20 -7.42 -5.92
C LEU A 57 4.08 -7.31 -7.17
N GLN A 58 3.57 -6.60 -8.18
CA GLN A 58 4.25 -6.37 -9.46
C GLN A 58 4.64 -4.91 -9.60
N ASP A 59 5.69 -4.66 -10.38
CA ASP A 59 6.05 -3.31 -10.76
C ASP A 59 5.08 -2.76 -11.82
N LYS A 60 4.11 -1.97 -11.35
CA LYS A 60 3.06 -1.35 -12.18
C LYS A 60 3.41 0.13 -12.41
N GLY A 61 3.04 0.61 -13.60
CA GLY A 61 3.61 1.80 -14.23
C GLY A 61 3.47 3.15 -13.49
N LYS A 62 4.27 4.09 -13.99
CA LYS A 62 4.55 5.46 -13.52
C LYS A 62 3.34 6.32 -13.12
N LYS A 63 2.80 6.21 -11.90
CA LYS A 63 2.14 7.35 -11.26
C LYS A 63 2.47 7.50 -9.78
N ARG A 64 2.69 8.77 -9.42
CA ARG A 64 3.20 9.36 -8.18
C ARG A 64 4.54 8.80 -7.71
N SER A 65 5.60 9.50 -8.12
CA SER A 65 6.81 9.60 -7.31
C SER A 65 6.40 10.16 -5.94
N LEU A 66 6.17 9.31 -4.95
CA LEU A 66 6.53 9.72 -3.60
C LEU A 66 8.03 9.88 -3.69
N THR A 67 8.49 11.12 -3.82
CA THR A 67 9.91 11.41 -3.95
C THR A 67 10.57 11.03 -2.63
N ARG A 68 10.86 9.75 -2.44
CA ARG A 68 11.83 9.32 -1.45
C ARG A 68 13.16 9.67 -2.09
N TYR A 69 13.69 10.83 -1.69
CA TYR A 69 15.01 11.26 -2.11
C TYR A 69 16.02 10.32 -1.46
N ASN A 70 16.32 9.21 -2.11
CA ASN A 70 17.49 8.42 -1.78
C ASN A 70 18.69 9.12 -2.43
N TYR A 71 19.54 9.71 -1.59
CA TYR A 71 20.77 10.34 -2.04
C TYR A 71 21.86 9.27 -2.10
N ASP A 72 22.11 8.72 -3.29
CA ASP A 72 23.25 7.83 -3.50
C ASP A 72 24.40 8.57 -4.22
N LEU A 73 25.62 8.25 -3.84
CA LEU A 73 26.87 8.74 -4.46
C LEU A 73 27.18 7.90 -5.71
N THR A 74 26.24 7.83 -6.64
CA THR A 74 26.35 7.03 -7.87
C THR A 74 26.87 7.86 -9.04
N ASN A 75 26.42 9.11 -9.15
CA ASN A 75 26.64 9.91 -10.35
C ASN A 75 28.01 10.58 -10.35
N ARG A 76 28.66 10.63 -11.52
CA ARG A 76 30.06 11.03 -11.68
C ARG A 76 30.17 12.28 -12.54
N ASN A 77 30.69 13.37 -11.97
CA ASN A 77 31.00 14.60 -12.70
C ASN A 77 32.51 14.82 -12.78
N ARG A 78 32.96 15.44 -13.89
CA ARG A 78 34.36 15.86 -14.05
C ARG A 78 34.52 17.33 -13.70
N GLY A 79 35.53 17.63 -12.91
CA GLY A 79 35.93 19.00 -12.59
C GLY A 79 35.26 19.60 -11.36
N GLU A 80 34.04 19.20 -11.01
CA GLU A 80 33.30 19.74 -9.84
C GLU A 80 32.36 18.70 -9.22
N GLY A 81 32.20 18.74 -7.90
CA GLY A 81 31.26 17.91 -7.13
C GLY A 81 31.58 17.86 -5.63
N GLN A 82 30.81 17.09 -4.87
CA GLN A 82 30.87 17.10 -3.40
C GLN A 82 31.95 16.17 -2.83
N VAL A 83 32.10 14.96 -3.39
CA VAL A 83 33.03 13.94 -2.89
C VAL A 83 33.96 13.51 -4.02
N ILE A 84 35.29 13.53 -3.82
CA ILE A 84 36.25 13.08 -4.84
C ILE A 84 36.27 11.54 -4.91
N ASP A 85 36.07 10.97 -6.11
CA ASP A 85 36.38 9.57 -6.38
C ASP A 85 37.89 9.42 -6.57
N LYS A 86 38.59 9.04 -5.50
CA LYS A 86 40.05 8.92 -5.49
C LYS A 86 40.58 7.96 -6.55
N LYS A 87 39.89 6.84 -6.79
CA LYS A 87 40.34 5.78 -7.69
C LYS A 87 40.25 6.24 -9.15
N ASP A 88 39.10 6.80 -9.53
CA ASP A 88 38.92 7.26 -10.90
C ASP A 88 39.62 8.58 -11.20
N THR A 89 39.76 9.46 -10.20
CA THR A 89 40.63 10.65 -10.27
C THR A 89 42.07 10.25 -10.53
N LEU A 90 42.62 9.29 -9.75
CA LEU A 90 43.99 8.83 -9.95
C LEU A 90 44.20 8.18 -11.32
N LYS A 91 43.24 7.36 -11.79
CA LYS A 91 43.29 6.82 -13.17
C LYS A 91 43.33 7.92 -14.22
N GLN A 92 42.55 8.99 -14.04
CA GLN A 92 42.49 10.08 -15.00
C GLN A 92 43.79 10.90 -14.98
N ILE A 93 44.37 11.17 -13.80
CA ILE A 93 45.69 11.78 -13.64
C ILE A 93 46.74 10.94 -14.36
N ILE A 94 46.78 9.63 -14.14
CA ILE A 94 47.75 8.74 -14.81
C ILE A 94 47.58 8.78 -16.33
N LYS A 95 46.33 8.68 -16.84
CA LYS A 95 46.05 8.78 -18.28
C LYS A 95 46.53 10.10 -18.88
N THR A 96 46.29 11.22 -18.20
CA THR A 96 46.73 12.54 -18.66
C THR A 96 48.24 12.63 -18.68
N ASN A 97 48.94 12.11 -17.66
CA ASN A 97 50.40 12.16 -17.59
C ASN A 97 51.09 11.19 -18.58
N ILE A 98 50.47 10.05 -18.90
CA ILE A 98 50.92 9.19 -20.01
C ILE A 98 50.79 9.94 -21.34
N GLY A 99 49.63 10.58 -21.59
CA GLY A 99 49.41 11.36 -22.81
C GLY A 99 50.34 12.57 -22.98
N LEU A 100 50.88 13.09 -21.88
CA LEU A 100 51.87 14.18 -21.87
C LEU A 100 53.33 13.69 -21.96
N GLY A 101 53.58 12.37 -22.01
CA GLY A 101 54.93 11.80 -22.03
C GLY A 101 55.70 12.02 -20.72
N ILE A 102 54.99 12.21 -19.60
CA ILE A 102 55.59 12.33 -18.26
C ILE A 102 55.76 10.94 -17.64
N ILE A 103 54.88 10.00 -18.01
CA ILE A 103 54.93 8.60 -17.62
C ILE A 103 55.22 7.78 -18.87
N ASP A 104 56.42 7.23 -18.97
CA ASP A 104 56.87 6.40 -20.09
C ASP A 104 56.79 4.88 -19.79
N GLY A 105 56.28 4.49 -18.61
CA GLY A 105 56.13 3.09 -18.21
C GLY A 105 55.79 2.91 -16.73
N PRO A 106 55.60 1.67 -16.28
CA PRO A 106 55.34 1.34 -14.87
C PRO A 106 56.58 1.50 -13.97
N GLU A 107 57.78 1.57 -14.55
CA GLU A 107 59.03 1.78 -13.82
C GLU A 107 59.31 3.29 -13.64
N GLY A 108 59.54 3.73 -12.40
CA GLY A 108 59.86 5.13 -12.11
C GLY A 108 58.65 6.05 -11.89
N LEU A 109 57.52 5.54 -11.43
CA LEU A 109 56.37 6.36 -11.04
C LEU A 109 56.74 7.27 -9.85
N ASP A 110 57.00 8.54 -10.14
CA ASP A 110 57.18 9.59 -9.15
C ASP A 110 55.93 10.49 -9.13
N PRO A 111 55.04 10.35 -8.13
CA PRO A 111 53.81 11.14 -8.03
C PRO A 111 54.06 12.64 -7.90
N SER A 112 55.26 13.07 -7.46
CA SER A 112 55.58 14.49 -7.31
C SER A 112 55.71 15.23 -8.66
N ARG A 113 55.93 14.48 -9.74
CA ARG A 113 56.04 15.01 -11.10
C ARG A 113 54.72 15.03 -11.87
N PHE A 114 53.65 14.49 -11.29
CA PHE A 114 52.36 14.41 -11.98
C PHE A 114 51.72 15.79 -12.08
N ILE A 115 51.32 16.13 -13.30
CA ILE A 115 50.45 17.27 -13.55
C ILE A 115 49.02 16.84 -13.24
N VAL A 116 48.39 17.52 -12.29
CA VAL A 116 46.99 17.31 -11.93
C VAL A 116 46.18 18.50 -12.43
N ALA A 117 45.41 18.31 -13.50
CA ALA A 117 44.51 19.35 -14.00
C ALA A 117 43.14 19.21 -13.33
N LYS A 118 42.38 20.33 -13.22
CA LYS A 118 41.01 20.31 -12.67
C LYS A 118 40.11 19.29 -13.37
N ARG A 119 40.30 19.09 -14.68
CA ARG A 119 39.55 18.09 -15.50
C ARG A 119 39.83 16.63 -15.13
N ASP A 120 40.93 16.36 -14.42
CA ASP A 120 41.30 15.01 -13.98
C ASP A 120 40.61 14.63 -12.67
N LEU A 121 40.04 15.61 -11.96
CA LEU A 121 39.27 15.40 -10.75
C LEU A 121 37.89 14.84 -11.10
N VAL A 122 37.62 13.62 -10.67
CA VAL A 122 36.33 12.94 -10.81
C VAL A 122 35.63 13.01 -9.47
N TYR A 123 34.45 13.60 -9.46
CA TYR A 123 33.63 13.74 -8.26
C TYR A 123 32.41 12.83 -8.35
N ARG A 124 32.05 12.25 -7.22
CA ARG A 124 30.73 11.71 -6.96
C ARG A 124 29.83 12.84 -6.50
N VAL A 125 28.68 12.93 -7.14
CA VAL A 125 27.61 13.86 -6.80
C VAL A 125 26.46 13.02 -6.27
N LEU A 126 25.82 13.51 -5.22
CA LEU A 126 24.56 12.93 -4.77
C LEU A 126 23.55 13.14 -5.89
N ALA A 127 23.16 12.05 -6.54
CA ALA A 127 22.06 12.08 -7.49
C ALA A 127 20.77 11.81 -6.73
N GLN A 128 19.76 12.62 -7.03
CA GLN A 128 18.40 12.30 -6.67
C GLN A 128 17.90 11.23 -7.64
N GLU A 129 17.75 10.00 -7.16
CA GLU A 129 16.98 9.00 -7.89
C GLU A 129 15.50 9.12 -7.50
N GLN A 130 14.61 9.00 -8.49
CA GLN A 130 13.18 8.86 -8.24
C GLN A 130 12.89 7.37 -8.14
N ASP A 131 12.62 6.88 -6.93
CA ASP A 131 12.05 5.55 -6.77
C ASP A 131 10.59 5.59 -7.22
N TYR A 132 10.25 4.79 -8.22
CA TYR A 132 8.87 4.51 -8.59
C TYR A 132 8.39 3.39 -7.68
N GLU A 133 7.53 3.69 -6.73
CA GLU A 133 6.93 2.66 -5.88
C GLU A 133 5.62 2.19 -6.51
N SER A 134 5.53 0.89 -6.74
CA SER A 134 4.36 0.25 -7.31
C SER A 134 3.15 0.48 -6.39
N GLN A 135 2.12 1.12 -6.92
CA GLN A 135 0.92 1.40 -6.16
C GLN A 135 0.05 0.13 -6.04
N ALA A 136 -0.57 -0.04 -4.89
CA ALA A 136 -1.56 -1.07 -4.64
C ALA A 136 -2.92 -0.41 -4.34
N MET A 137 -3.99 -1.00 -4.85
CA MET A 137 -5.35 -0.64 -4.46
C MET A 137 -6.02 -1.82 -3.79
N VAL A 138 -6.57 -1.58 -2.60
CA VAL A 138 -7.18 -2.60 -1.76
C VAL A 138 -8.66 -2.32 -1.61
N PHE A 139 -9.49 -3.24 -2.09
CA PHE A 139 -10.93 -3.22 -1.91
C PHE A 139 -11.29 -4.07 -0.69
N PHE A 140 -12.03 -3.47 0.24
CA PHE A 140 -12.64 -4.16 1.36
C PHE A 140 -14.14 -4.29 1.10
N LEU A 141 -14.63 -5.53 1.08
CA LEU A 141 -16.02 -5.85 0.79
C LEU A 141 -16.64 -6.47 2.04
N ARG A 142 -17.67 -5.85 2.60
CA ARG A 142 -18.42 -6.41 3.74
C ARG A 142 -19.85 -6.69 3.37
N ASP A 143 -20.31 -7.87 3.78
CA ASP A 143 -21.73 -8.09 3.99
C ASP A 143 -22.21 -7.28 5.21
N TYR A 144 -23.24 -6.45 5.04
CA TYR A 144 -23.89 -5.70 6.12
C TYR A 144 -25.38 -6.01 6.24
N SER A 145 -25.82 -7.12 5.63
CA SER A 145 -27.19 -7.64 5.60
C SER A 145 -27.72 -8.05 6.98
N GLY A 146 -28.98 -8.51 7.02
CA GLY A 146 -29.65 -8.90 8.24
C GLY A 146 -29.07 -10.13 8.94
N SER A 147 -28.31 -10.98 8.24
CA SER A 147 -27.64 -12.15 8.85
C SER A 147 -26.34 -11.75 9.57
N MET A 148 -25.77 -10.60 9.20
CA MET A 148 -24.56 -10.03 9.79
C MET A 148 -24.87 -9.23 11.06
N TYR A 149 -25.12 -9.94 12.15
CA TYR A 149 -25.30 -9.36 13.49
C TYR A 149 -24.46 -10.05 14.56
N GLY A 150 -23.95 -9.27 15.53
CA GLY A 150 -23.23 -9.79 16.69
C GLY A 150 -21.87 -10.42 16.33
N PRO A 151 -21.55 -11.63 16.82
CA PRO A 151 -20.20 -12.20 16.72
C PRO A 151 -19.60 -12.31 15.30
N PRO A 152 -20.35 -12.70 14.24
CA PRO A 152 -19.81 -12.71 12.88
C PRO A 152 -19.37 -11.32 12.40
N THR A 153 -20.16 -10.29 12.69
CA THR A 153 -19.85 -8.90 12.32
C THR A 153 -18.59 -8.42 13.04
N GLU A 154 -18.49 -8.69 14.34
CA GLU A 154 -17.31 -8.34 15.14
C GLU A 154 -16.04 -9.03 14.60
N ALA A 155 -16.10 -10.32 14.27
CA ALA A 155 -14.96 -11.06 13.71
C ALA A 155 -14.48 -10.48 12.37
N ILE A 156 -15.41 -10.21 11.44
CA ILE A 156 -15.07 -9.65 10.13
C ILE A 156 -14.53 -8.22 10.24
N VAL A 157 -15.18 -7.36 11.04
CA VAL A 157 -14.74 -5.97 11.22
C VAL A 157 -13.37 -5.93 11.87
N SER A 158 -13.13 -6.70 12.93
CA SER A 158 -11.82 -6.79 13.59
C SER A 158 -10.73 -7.26 12.65
N GLN A 159 -11.00 -8.29 11.83
CA GLN A 159 -10.04 -8.73 10.83
C GLN A 159 -9.73 -7.64 9.79
N HIS A 160 -10.75 -6.94 9.30
CA HIS A 160 -10.56 -5.87 8.33
C HIS A 160 -9.80 -4.68 8.94
N ILE A 161 -9.98 -4.39 10.23
CA ILE A 161 -9.16 -3.42 10.97
C ILE A 161 -7.70 -3.89 10.98
N LEU A 162 -7.42 -5.16 11.29
CA LEU A 162 -6.05 -5.69 11.30
C LEU A 162 -5.37 -5.52 9.93
N ILE A 163 -6.07 -5.87 8.84
CA ILE A 163 -5.56 -5.69 7.48
C ILE A 163 -5.33 -4.20 7.18
N TYR A 164 -6.31 -3.35 7.47
CA TYR A 164 -6.23 -1.92 7.21
C TYR A 164 -5.08 -1.27 7.97
N THR A 165 -4.95 -1.54 9.26
CA THR A 165 -3.87 -1.03 10.12
C THR A 165 -2.51 -1.54 9.66
N TRP A 166 -2.41 -2.82 9.29
CA TRP A 166 -1.19 -3.38 8.70
C TRP A 166 -0.78 -2.67 7.41
N LEU A 167 -1.72 -2.44 6.50
CA LEU A 167 -1.46 -1.72 5.24
C LEU A 167 -1.03 -0.28 5.48
N MET A 168 -1.73 0.42 6.37
CA MET A 168 -1.40 1.80 6.73
C MET A 168 -0.02 1.89 7.39
N TYR A 169 0.37 0.92 8.21
CA TYR A 169 1.69 0.89 8.85
C TYR A 169 2.82 0.57 7.88
N GLN A 170 2.70 -0.52 7.11
CA GLN A 170 3.78 -1.02 6.25
C GLN A 170 3.93 -0.19 4.97
N TYR A 171 2.83 0.27 4.40
CA TYR A 171 2.81 0.87 3.07
C TYR A 171 2.51 2.36 3.04
N GLN A 172 2.08 2.97 4.16
CA GLN A 172 1.87 4.40 4.53
C GLN A 172 1.35 5.40 3.48
N LYS A 173 1.74 5.31 2.20
CA LYS A 173 1.32 6.14 1.06
C LYS A 173 1.29 5.42 -0.30
N GLN A 174 1.63 4.13 -0.37
CA GLN A 174 1.62 3.33 -1.62
C GLN A 174 0.32 2.54 -1.82
N VAL A 175 -0.58 2.57 -0.82
CA VAL A 175 -1.82 1.81 -0.82
C VAL A 175 -3.01 2.77 -0.77
N GLU A 176 -3.88 2.68 -1.77
CA GLU A 176 -5.20 3.29 -1.75
C GLU A 176 -6.24 2.26 -1.34
N THR A 177 -7.17 2.63 -0.45
CA THR A 177 -8.20 1.73 0.07
C THR A 177 -9.59 2.18 -0.36
N ARG A 178 -10.42 1.23 -0.80
CA ARG A 178 -11.82 1.44 -1.20
C ARG A 178 -12.71 0.53 -0.36
N PHE A 179 -13.79 1.08 0.19
CA PHE A 179 -14.67 0.35 1.10
C PHE A 179 -16.03 0.14 0.45
N ILE A 180 -16.46 -1.11 0.33
CA ILE A 180 -17.73 -1.50 -0.28
C ILE A 180 -18.52 -2.30 0.73
N VAL A 181 -19.77 -1.92 0.93
CA VAL A 181 -20.73 -2.71 1.71
C VAL A 181 -21.83 -3.21 0.79
N HIS A 182 -22.30 -4.43 0.99
CA HIS A 182 -23.36 -5.02 0.18
C HIS A 182 -24.43 -5.76 1.00
N ASP A 183 -25.66 -5.67 0.50
CA ASP A 183 -26.81 -6.48 0.88
C ASP A 183 -27.38 -7.10 -0.41
N THR A 184 -28.57 -6.72 -0.87
CA THR A 184 -29.03 -6.98 -2.25
C THR A 184 -28.37 -6.04 -3.27
N GLU A 185 -27.91 -4.87 -2.82
CA GLU A 185 -27.18 -3.89 -3.64
C GLU A 185 -25.82 -3.60 -3.01
N ALA A 186 -24.87 -3.13 -3.81
CA ALA A 186 -23.56 -2.72 -3.32
C ALA A 186 -23.38 -1.21 -3.43
N LYS A 187 -22.72 -0.63 -2.44
CA LYS A 187 -22.36 0.79 -2.41
C LYS A 187 -20.96 1.00 -1.87
N GLU A 188 -20.26 1.95 -2.45
CA GLU A 188 -19.00 2.44 -1.92
C GLU A 188 -19.28 3.40 -0.76
N VAL A 189 -18.51 3.27 0.32
CA VAL A 189 -18.57 4.15 1.50
C VAL A 189 -17.25 4.91 1.66
N PRO A 190 -17.28 6.14 2.17
CA PRO A 190 -16.13 7.04 2.09
C PRO A 190 -14.95 6.65 2.99
N ASP A 191 -15.19 5.95 4.10
CA ASP A 191 -14.19 5.68 5.11
C ASP A 191 -14.46 4.38 5.88
N PHE A 192 -13.43 3.91 6.59
CA PHE A 192 -13.47 2.69 7.38
C PHE A 192 -14.50 2.78 8.53
N TYR A 193 -14.71 3.96 9.11
CA TYR A 193 -15.64 4.13 10.23
C TYR A 193 -17.08 3.85 9.79
N THR A 194 -17.49 4.46 8.68
CA THR A 194 -18.78 4.21 8.03
C THR A 194 -18.90 2.76 7.59
N TYR A 195 -17.82 2.20 7.04
CA TYR A 195 -17.74 0.79 6.65
C TYR A 195 -18.01 -0.14 7.84
N ALA A 196 -17.38 0.09 8.99
CA ALA A 196 -17.49 -0.78 10.17
C ALA A 196 -18.86 -0.69 10.84
N GLN A 197 -19.46 0.50 10.88
CA GLN A 197 -20.74 0.74 11.54
C GLN A 197 -21.98 0.45 10.68
N ALA A 198 -21.82 0.28 9.37
CA ALA A 198 -22.95 0.00 8.49
C ALA A 198 -23.69 -1.29 8.92
N SER A 199 -25.03 -1.24 8.90
CA SER A 199 -25.89 -2.39 9.12
C SER A 199 -27.25 -2.12 8.47
N VAL A 200 -27.86 -3.14 7.87
CA VAL A 200 -29.20 -3.07 7.29
C VAL A 200 -29.92 -4.39 7.48
N ALA A 201 -31.25 -4.35 7.62
CA ALA A 201 -32.09 -5.54 7.62
C ALA A 201 -32.45 -5.96 6.17
N GLY A 202 -31.41 -6.25 5.37
CA GLY A 202 -31.52 -6.67 3.97
C GLY A 202 -31.20 -8.16 3.77
N GLY A 203 -31.39 -8.64 2.54
CA GLY A 203 -30.88 -9.95 2.12
C GLY A 203 -29.41 -9.87 1.71
N THR A 204 -28.78 -11.01 1.45
CA THR A 204 -27.36 -11.09 1.05
C THR A 204 -27.24 -11.50 -0.41
N GLN A 205 -26.56 -10.68 -1.22
CA GLN A 205 -26.28 -10.97 -2.61
C GLN A 205 -24.82 -10.64 -2.95
N VAL A 206 -23.94 -11.63 -2.81
CA VAL A 206 -22.49 -11.48 -2.95
C VAL A 206 -22.09 -10.93 -4.32
N CYS A 207 -22.84 -11.28 -5.37
CA CYS A 207 -22.53 -10.82 -6.73
C CYS A 207 -22.61 -9.28 -6.86
N ALA A 208 -23.43 -8.59 -6.05
CA ALA A 208 -23.55 -7.13 -6.12
C ALA A 208 -22.21 -6.45 -5.77
N ALA A 209 -21.51 -6.97 -4.76
CA ALA A 209 -20.21 -6.45 -4.35
C ALA A 209 -19.13 -6.68 -5.41
N LEU A 210 -19.09 -7.89 -5.98
CA LEU A 210 -18.12 -8.25 -7.03
C LEU A 210 -18.38 -7.48 -8.33
N GLU A 211 -19.64 -7.29 -8.69
CA GLU A 211 -20.06 -6.46 -9.82
C GLU A 211 -19.60 -5.01 -9.67
N LEU A 212 -19.80 -4.42 -8.47
CA LEU A 212 -19.37 -3.05 -8.21
C LEU A 212 -17.84 -2.90 -8.29
N VAL A 213 -17.08 -3.85 -7.73
CA VAL A 213 -15.61 -3.85 -7.86
C VAL A 213 -15.20 -3.94 -9.32
N HIS A 214 -15.80 -4.87 -10.08
CA HIS A 214 -15.49 -5.03 -11.50
C HIS A 214 -15.79 -3.76 -12.30
N LYS A 215 -16.93 -3.12 -12.02
CA LYS A 215 -17.33 -1.85 -12.61
C LYS A 215 -16.31 -0.74 -12.33
N ILE A 216 -15.94 -0.53 -11.06
CA ILE A 216 -14.96 0.51 -10.68
C ILE A 216 -13.62 0.27 -11.38
N VAL A 217 -13.12 -0.98 -11.35
CA VAL A 217 -11.83 -1.32 -11.97
C VAL A 217 -11.82 -1.11 -13.49
N THR A 218 -12.92 -1.44 -14.17
CA THR A 218 -13.03 -1.30 -15.62
C THR A 218 -13.26 0.15 -16.06
N GLU A 219 -14.12 0.90 -15.38
CA GLU A 219 -14.42 2.30 -15.70
C GLU A 219 -13.23 3.22 -15.42
N GLU A 220 -12.51 3.00 -14.32
CA GLU A 220 -11.32 3.79 -13.94
C GLU A 220 -10.01 3.23 -14.51
N ASN A 221 -10.05 2.09 -15.23
CA ASN A 221 -8.88 1.40 -15.80
C ASN A 221 -7.77 1.10 -14.79
N LEU A 222 -8.14 0.67 -13.58
CA LEU A 222 -7.22 0.57 -12.43
C LEU A 222 -6.18 -0.54 -12.57
N ALA A 223 -6.50 -1.61 -13.30
CA ALA A 223 -5.60 -2.76 -13.48
C ALA A 223 -4.28 -2.42 -14.21
N GLN A 224 -4.26 -1.31 -14.95
CA GLN A 224 -3.05 -0.81 -15.61
C GLN A 224 -2.09 -0.14 -14.63
N ASP A 225 -2.62 0.60 -13.66
CA ASP A 225 -1.85 1.49 -12.79
C ASP A 225 -1.60 0.89 -11.39
N TYR A 226 -2.47 0.00 -10.92
CA TYR A 226 -2.43 -0.52 -9.55
C TYR A 226 -2.31 -2.06 -9.51
N ASN A 227 -1.67 -2.55 -8.45
CA ASN A 227 -1.81 -3.93 -8.00
C ASN A 227 -3.11 -4.05 -7.19
N LEU A 228 -4.04 -4.92 -7.61
CA LEU A 228 -5.40 -4.95 -7.07
C LEU A 228 -5.56 -6.10 -6.07
N TYR A 229 -5.99 -5.77 -4.86
CA TYR A 229 -6.26 -6.72 -3.79
C TYR A 229 -7.71 -6.58 -3.34
N ILE A 230 -8.39 -7.70 -3.15
CA ILE A 230 -9.82 -7.73 -2.80
C ILE A 230 -9.97 -8.63 -1.59
N PHE A 231 -10.40 -8.04 -0.47
CA PHE A 231 -10.69 -8.75 0.77
C PHE A 231 -12.20 -8.70 1.02
N TYR A 232 -12.84 -9.86 0.97
CA TYR A 232 -14.24 -10.04 1.25
C TYR A 232 -14.45 -10.61 2.65
N GLY A 233 -15.42 -10.08 3.38
CA GLY A 233 -15.88 -10.58 4.67
C GLY A 233 -17.40 -10.67 4.77
N GLY A 234 -17.90 -11.82 5.23
CA GLY A 234 -19.32 -12.03 5.53
C GLY A 234 -19.53 -13.33 6.32
N ASP A 235 -20.76 -13.70 6.61
CA ASP A 235 -21.11 -14.97 7.27
C ASP A 235 -21.28 -16.14 6.27
N GLY A 236 -21.27 -15.80 4.98
CA GLY A 236 -21.32 -16.73 3.86
C GLY A 236 -22.74 -17.08 3.40
N ASP A 237 -23.76 -16.40 3.94
CA ASP A 237 -25.08 -16.44 3.32
C ASP A 237 -25.06 -15.79 1.94
N ASP A 238 -25.89 -16.31 1.05
CA ASP A 238 -26.06 -15.77 -0.30
C ASP A 238 -27.40 -16.25 -0.84
N TRP A 239 -28.18 -15.32 -1.38
CA TRP A 239 -29.47 -15.64 -1.97
C TRP A 239 -29.33 -16.43 -3.27
N ASP A 240 -28.23 -16.25 -4.01
CA ASP A 240 -27.86 -17.11 -5.13
C ASP A 240 -27.12 -18.36 -4.62
N SER A 241 -27.87 -19.42 -4.33
CA SER A 241 -27.31 -20.67 -3.78
C SER A 241 -26.31 -21.37 -4.72
N ASP A 242 -26.41 -21.13 -6.04
CA ASP A 242 -25.47 -21.68 -7.02
C ASP A 242 -24.28 -20.75 -7.30
N GLY A 243 -24.37 -19.48 -6.86
CA GLY A 243 -23.34 -18.46 -7.04
C GLY A 243 -22.99 -18.16 -8.50
N LYS A 244 -23.88 -18.41 -9.47
CA LYS A 244 -23.55 -18.35 -10.91
C LYS A 244 -23.01 -16.98 -11.31
N LYS A 245 -23.67 -15.90 -10.86
CA LYS A 245 -23.23 -14.53 -11.14
C LYS A 245 -21.96 -14.18 -10.36
N SER A 246 -21.90 -14.57 -9.08
CA SER A 246 -20.73 -14.34 -8.22
C SER A 246 -19.48 -14.97 -8.82
N LEU A 247 -19.58 -16.23 -9.30
CA LEU A 247 -18.48 -16.95 -9.93
C LEU A 247 -18.09 -16.34 -11.28
N GLN A 248 -19.04 -15.83 -12.07
CA GLN A 248 -18.74 -15.14 -13.32
C GLN A 248 -17.90 -13.88 -13.07
N TYR A 249 -18.36 -12.99 -12.18
CA TYR A 249 -17.59 -11.78 -11.85
C TYR A 249 -16.26 -12.10 -11.18
N LEU A 250 -16.21 -13.14 -10.34
CA LEU A 250 -14.97 -13.59 -9.72
C LEU A 250 -13.96 -14.04 -10.78
N GLN A 251 -14.38 -14.78 -11.81
CA GLN A 251 -13.49 -15.19 -12.91
C GLN A 251 -12.92 -13.98 -13.66
N GLU A 252 -13.75 -12.98 -13.96
CA GLU A 252 -13.30 -11.73 -14.59
C GLU A 252 -12.29 -10.99 -13.70
N ILE A 253 -12.60 -10.86 -12.41
CA ILE A 253 -11.72 -10.22 -11.41
C ILE A 253 -10.36 -10.91 -11.33
N LEU A 254 -10.34 -12.25 -11.34
CA LEU A 254 -9.11 -13.03 -11.24
C LEU A 254 -8.16 -12.84 -12.44
N THR A 255 -8.63 -12.27 -13.56
CA THR A 255 -7.75 -11.97 -14.71
C THR A 255 -6.79 -10.81 -14.45
N TYR A 256 -7.13 -9.90 -13.53
CA TYR A 256 -6.35 -8.69 -13.24
C TYR A 256 -5.96 -8.51 -11.76
N ALA A 257 -6.64 -9.18 -10.84
CA ALA A 257 -6.35 -9.05 -9.42
C ALA A 257 -5.06 -9.79 -9.03
N ASN A 258 -4.28 -9.19 -8.13
CA ASN A 258 -3.09 -9.78 -7.54
C ASN A 258 -3.44 -10.74 -6.41
N ARG A 259 -4.54 -10.47 -5.69
CA ARG A 259 -5.13 -11.37 -4.68
C ARG A 259 -6.61 -11.08 -4.48
N VAL A 260 -7.40 -12.13 -4.36
CA VAL A 260 -8.78 -12.12 -3.89
C VAL A 260 -8.87 -13.09 -2.71
N ALA A 261 -9.41 -12.63 -1.60
CA ALA A 261 -9.54 -13.40 -0.38
C ALA A 261 -10.98 -13.33 0.13
N PHE A 262 -11.56 -14.48 0.41
CA PHE A 262 -12.86 -14.60 1.06
C PHE A 262 -12.68 -15.08 2.50
N VAL A 263 -13.22 -14.33 3.45
CA VAL A 263 -13.22 -14.69 4.87
C VAL A 263 -14.65 -14.83 5.31
N ILE A 264 -14.96 -16.00 5.85
CA ILE A 264 -16.32 -16.36 6.20
C ILE A 264 -16.39 -16.57 7.71
N ALA A 265 -17.12 -15.70 8.41
CA ALA A 265 -17.31 -15.78 9.85
C ALA A 265 -18.58 -16.57 10.16
N ARG A 266 -18.42 -17.85 10.49
CA ARG A 266 -19.53 -18.76 10.72
C ARG A 266 -20.14 -18.56 12.11
N PRO A 267 -21.45 -18.31 12.22
CA PRO A 267 -22.15 -18.47 13.51
C PRO A 267 -22.28 -19.95 13.88
N ASN A 268 -22.43 -20.83 12.90
CA ASN A 268 -22.69 -22.27 13.08
C ASN A 268 -21.69 -23.13 12.28
N ARG A 269 -21.50 -24.40 12.67
CA ARG A 269 -20.56 -25.33 12.00
C ARG A 269 -21.01 -25.81 10.61
N THR A 270 -22.15 -25.33 10.11
CA THR A 270 -22.68 -25.73 8.81
C THR A 270 -21.99 -25.00 7.67
N LEU A 271 -21.76 -25.69 6.56
CA LEU A 271 -21.26 -25.10 5.33
C LEU A 271 -22.26 -24.11 4.75
N SER A 272 -21.82 -22.87 4.55
CA SER A 272 -22.63 -21.80 3.98
C SER A 272 -22.75 -21.94 2.45
N ASN A 273 -23.66 -21.18 1.83
CA ASN A 273 -23.89 -21.25 0.39
C ASN A 273 -22.65 -20.77 -0.38
N LEU A 274 -22.08 -19.62 0.02
CA LEU A 274 -20.85 -19.06 -0.54
C LEU A 274 -19.71 -20.07 -0.55
N GLU A 275 -19.47 -20.73 0.59
CA GLU A 275 -18.42 -21.73 0.70
C GLU A 275 -18.63 -22.92 -0.23
N ARG A 276 -19.89 -23.36 -0.34
CA ARG A 276 -20.25 -24.53 -1.14
C ARG A 276 -19.98 -24.27 -2.61
N TYR A 277 -20.47 -23.16 -3.16
CA TYR A 277 -20.27 -22.89 -4.58
C TYR A 277 -18.82 -22.50 -4.89
N LEU A 278 -18.09 -21.82 -3.99
CA LEU A 278 -16.67 -21.53 -4.19
C LEU A 278 -15.84 -22.81 -4.25
N LYS A 279 -16.09 -23.77 -3.34
CA LYS A 279 -15.43 -25.09 -3.38
C LYS A 279 -15.80 -25.88 -4.62
N ASN A 280 -17.08 -25.91 -5.00
CA ASN A 280 -17.56 -26.64 -6.17
C ASN A 280 -17.08 -26.05 -7.50
N SER A 281 -16.73 -24.76 -7.55
CA SER A 281 -16.25 -24.09 -8.76
C SER A 281 -14.85 -24.51 -9.22
N GLU A 282 -14.09 -25.19 -8.35
CA GLU A 282 -12.67 -25.52 -8.54
C GLU A 282 -11.75 -24.29 -8.70
N LEU A 283 -12.25 -23.06 -8.57
CA LEU A 283 -11.44 -21.85 -8.74
C LEU A 283 -10.33 -21.73 -7.69
N LEU A 284 -10.61 -22.19 -6.46
CA LEU A 284 -9.64 -22.23 -5.36
C LEU A 284 -8.43 -23.12 -5.70
N GLU A 285 -8.66 -24.22 -6.42
CA GLU A 285 -7.61 -25.16 -6.84
C GLU A 285 -6.92 -24.72 -8.13
N LYS A 286 -7.64 -24.07 -9.05
CA LYS A 286 -7.11 -23.55 -10.31
C LYS A 286 -6.24 -22.31 -10.11
N HIS A 287 -6.60 -21.44 -9.16
CA HIS A 287 -5.92 -20.16 -8.93
C HIS A 287 -5.41 -19.99 -7.48
N PRO A 288 -4.63 -20.94 -6.91
CA PRO A 288 -4.25 -20.90 -5.50
C PRO A 288 -3.36 -19.70 -5.13
N LYS A 289 -2.67 -19.12 -6.12
CA LYS A 289 -1.85 -17.91 -5.93
C LYS A 289 -2.68 -16.62 -5.91
N LEU A 290 -3.87 -16.62 -6.51
CA LEU A 290 -4.70 -15.42 -6.68
C LEU A 290 -5.94 -15.48 -5.79
N LEU A 291 -6.56 -16.64 -5.60
CA LEU A 291 -7.77 -16.83 -4.81
C LEU A 291 -7.47 -17.60 -3.53
N ARG A 292 -7.87 -17.04 -2.39
CA ARG A 292 -7.88 -17.72 -1.09
C ARG A 292 -9.25 -17.64 -0.47
N MET A 293 -9.59 -18.64 0.32
CA MET A 293 -10.76 -18.63 1.18
C MET A 293 -10.36 -19.20 2.53
N ASP A 294 -10.80 -18.54 3.60
CA ASP A 294 -10.70 -19.07 4.95
C ASP A 294 -12.04 -18.96 5.67
N THR A 295 -12.20 -19.77 6.70
CA THR A 295 -13.37 -19.72 7.56
C THR A 295 -12.93 -19.56 9.00
N VAL A 296 -13.56 -18.61 9.70
CA VAL A 296 -13.39 -18.39 11.13
C VAL A 296 -14.70 -18.72 11.84
N GLN A 297 -14.61 -19.35 13.02
CA GLN A 297 -15.78 -19.58 13.87
C GLN A 297 -16.04 -18.31 14.68
N ALA A 298 -17.28 -17.80 14.70
CA ALA A 298 -17.64 -16.64 15.49
C ALA A 298 -18.27 -17.07 16.85
N PRO A 299 -17.94 -16.42 17.98
CA PRO A 299 -16.93 -15.37 18.15
C PRO A 299 -15.51 -15.90 17.95
N ALA A 300 -14.62 -15.02 17.49
CA ALA A 300 -13.23 -15.33 17.17
C ALA A 300 -12.28 -14.48 18.01
N GLU A 301 -11.28 -15.11 18.60
CA GLU A 301 -10.20 -14.42 19.31
C GLU A 301 -9.20 -13.81 18.31
N GLU A 302 -8.46 -12.79 18.76
CA GLU A 302 -7.51 -12.07 17.89
C GLU A 302 -6.44 -12.99 17.28
N GLU A 303 -5.95 -13.97 18.03
CA GLU A 303 -4.98 -14.96 17.53
C GLU A 303 -5.53 -15.76 16.34
N GLU A 304 -6.80 -16.16 16.38
CA GLU A 304 -7.46 -16.89 15.29
C GLU A 304 -7.63 -16.00 14.06
N LEU A 305 -7.95 -14.72 14.25
CA LEU A 305 -8.04 -13.73 13.17
C LEU A 305 -6.68 -13.49 12.51
N ILE A 306 -5.60 -13.43 13.29
CA ILE A 306 -4.24 -13.31 12.77
C ILE A 306 -3.83 -14.58 12.02
N GLU A 307 -4.20 -15.77 12.49
CA GLU A 307 -3.98 -17.00 11.74
C GLU A 307 -4.77 -17.04 10.43
N SER A 308 -6.02 -16.58 10.46
CA SER A 308 -6.83 -16.46 9.26
C SER A 308 -6.20 -15.51 8.24
N LEU A 309 -5.70 -14.37 8.73
CA LEU A 309 -4.95 -13.41 7.94
C LEU A 309 -3.72 -14.04 7.27
N LYS A 310 -2.96 -14.89 7.99
CA LYS A 310 -1.85 -15.65 7.40
C LYS A 310 -2.31 -16.51 6.23
N ARG A 311 -3.42 -17.24 6.38
CA ARG A 311 -3.94 -18.16 5.36
C ARG A 311 -4.37 -17.44 4.08
N ILE A 312 -4.94 -16.24 4.21
CA ILE A 312 -5.42 -15.48 3.04
C ILE A 312 -4.34 -14.64 2.35
N ILE A 313 -3.28 -14.24 3.06
CA ILE A 313 -2.15 -13.49 2.49
C ILE A 313 -1.10 -14.42 1.87
N SER A 314 -0.83 -15.59 2.46
CA SER A 314 0.24 -16.52 2.03
C SER A 314 -0.01 -17.34 0.75
#